data_AF-A0A645BCY6-F1
#
_entry.id   AF-A0A645BCY6-F1
#
_cell.length_a   1.000
_cell.length_b   1.000
_cell.length_c   1.000
_cell.angle_alpha   90.00
_cell.angle_beta   90.00
_cell.angle_gamma   90.00
#
_symmetry.space_group_name_H-M   'P 1'
#
loop_
_entity.id
_entity.type
_entity.pdbx_description
1 polymer ?
#
loop_
_entity_poly.entity_id
_entity_poly.type
_entity_poly.pdbx_seq_one_letter_code
_entity_poly.pdbx_strand_id
1 'polypeptide(L)' 'MEDNVFYAKGTLATGNVQFVERAARVIREYGLEVATSAEAREILSIPPKA' A
#
# COMPACT_ATOMS: atom_id res chain seq x y z
N MET A 1 7.27 8.49 5.50
CA MET A 1 5.94 8.56 6.11
C MET A 1 5.44 9.96 5.85
N GLU A 2 4.43 10.09 4.99
CA GLU A 2 3.90 11.38 4.56
C GLU A 2 2.65 11.73 5.37
N ASP A 3 1.61 10.89 5.30
CA ASP A 3 0.31 11.17 5.93
C ASP A 3 0.26 10.90 7.44
N ASN A 4 0.98 9.89 7.93
CA ASN A 4 0.91 9.45 9.32
C ASN A 4 2.24 8.84 9.79
N VAL A 5 2.64 9.16 11.03
CA VAL A 5 3.85 8.63 11.69
C VAL A 5 3.55 7.56 12.75
N PHE A 6 2.29 7.40 13.18
CA PHE A 6 1.88 6.47 14.22
C PHE A 6 1.23 5.21 13.64
N TYR A 7 1.75 4.02 13.97
CA TYR A 7 1.12 2.74 13.64
C TYR A 7 -0.14 2.48 14.46
N ALA A 8 -0.12 2.86 15.72
CA ALA A 8 -1.22 2.78 16.68
C ALA A 8 -1.15 3.98 17.64
N LYS A 9 -2.18 4.16 18.48
CA LYS A 9 -2.21 5.26 19.45
C LYS A 9 -0.97 5.21 20.35
N GLY A 10 -0.10 6.21 20.23
CA GLY A 10 1.15 6.31 21.00
C GLY A 10 2.29 5.41 20.52
N THR A 11 2.14 4.71 19.39
CA THR A 11 3.18 3.83 18.83
C THR A 11 3.60 4.34 17.46
N LEU A 12 4.83 4.85 17.35
CA LEU A 12 5.40 5.22 16.06
C LEU A 12 5.57 3.97 15.17
N ALA A 13 5.30 4.10 13.88
CA ALA A 13 5.66 3.04 12.96
C ALA A 13 7.17 3.05 12.72
N THR A 14 7.73 1.87 12.47
CA THR A 14 9.16 1.69 12.19
C THR A 14 9.52 2.00 10.74
N GLY A 15 8.52 2.13 9.87
CA GLY A 15 8.69 2.53 8.48
C GLY A 15 7.39 2.48 7.68
N ASN A 16 7.45 2.97 6.43
CA ASN A 16 6.30 2.99 5.52
C ASN A 16 5.74 1.58 5.23
N VAL A 17 6.59 0.56 5.24
CA VAL A 17 6.20 -0.83 4.91
C VAL A 17 5.07 -1.35 5.81
N GLN A 18 5.06 -0.97 7.09
CA GLN A 18 4.02 -1.43 8.03
C GLN A 18 2.62 -0.95 7.65
N PHE A 19 2.50 0.24 7.03
CA PHE A 19 1.22 0.72 6.55
C PHE A 19 0.79 0.01 5.26
N VAL A 20 1.75 -0.22 4.35
CA VAL A 20 1.51 -0.94 3.10
C VAL A 20 1.05 -2.37 3.40
N GLU A 21 1.71 -3.07 4.31
CA GLU A 21 1.33 -4.43 4.74
C GLU A 21 -0.07 -4.46 5.36
N ARG A 22 -0.40 -3.48 6.20
CA ARG A 22 -1.75 -3.37 6.80
C ARG A 22 -2.81 -3.17 5.72
N ALA A 23 -2.58 -2.26 4.77
CA ALA A 23 -3.52 -2.03 3.66
C ALA A 23 -3.66 -3.30 2.80
N ALA A 24 -2.54 -3.94 2.46
CA ALA A 24 -2.52 -5.19 1.69
C ALA A 24 -3.26 -6.33 2.39
N ARG A 25 -3.19 -6.43 3.72
CA ARG A 25 -3.97 -7.41 4.50
C ARG A 25 -5.47 -7.14 4.37
N VAL A 26 -5.90 -5.90 4.58
CA VAL A 26 -7.32 -5.51 4.48
C VAL A 26 -7.86 -5.80 3.08
N ILE A 27 -7.13 -5.45 2.01
CA ILE A 27 -7.51 -5.77 0.62
C ILE A 27 -7.82 -7.26 0.45
N ARG A 28 -6.95 -8.14 0.97
CA ARG A 28 -7.13 -9.60 0.89
C ARG A 28 -8.29 -10.11 1.75
N GLU A 29 -8.55 -9.49 2.91
CA GLU A 29 -9.72 -9.82 3.75
C GLU A 29 -11.05 -9.55 3.02
N TYR A 30 -11.07 -8.60 2.07
CA TYR A 30 -12.21 -8.36 1.18
C TYR A 30 -12.26 -9.28 -0.05
N GLY A 31 -11.37 -10.28 -0.16
CA GLY A 31 -11.30 -11.20 -1.29
C GLY A 31 -10.73 -10.57 -2.57
N LEU A 32 -9.96 -9.50 -2.43
CA LEU A 32 -9.29 -8.78 -3.52
C LEU A 32 -7.77 -9.03 -3.51
N GLU A 33 -7.11 -8.69 -4.61
CA GLU A 33 -5.65 -8.76 -4.73
C GLU A 33 -5.02 -7.38 -4.88
N VAL A 34 -3.79 -7.24 -4.38
CA VAL A 34 -3.02 -5.99 -4.48
C VAL A 34 -2.39 -5.92 -5.87
N ALA A 35 -2.69 -4.85 -6.61
CA ALA A 35 -2.13 -4.61 -7.93
C ALA A 35 -0.59 -4.52 -7.89
N THR A 36 0.05 -5.19 -8.83
CA THR A 36 1.45 -4.99 -9.18
C THR A 36 1.66 -3.60 -9.76
N SER A 37 2.92 -3.16 -9.82
CA SER A 37 3.27 -1.87 -10.44
C SER A 37 2.94 -1.82 -11.94
N ALA A 38 2.88 -2.97 -12.61
CA ALA A 38 2.48 -3.06 -14.01
C ALA A 38 0.96 -2.89 -14.18
N GLU A 39 0.16 -3.62 -13.40
CA GLU A 39 -1.31 -3.51 -13.40
C GLU A 39 -1.75 -2.10 -12.98
N ALA A 40 -1.13 -1.51 -11.96
CA ALA A 40 -1.43 -0.14 -11.54
C ALA A 40 -1.20 0.88 -12.67
N ARG A 41 -0.16 0.68 -13.49
CA ARG A 41 0.11 1.54 -14.65
C ARG A 41 -0.95 1.38 -15.72
N GLU A 42 -1.36 0.16 -16.02
CA GLU A 42 -2.44 -0.12 -16.96
C GLU A 42 -3.76 0.54 -16.51
N ILE A 43 -4.18 0.33 -15.26
CA ILE A 43 -5.40 0.90 -14.68
C ILE A 43 -5.39 2.43 -14.76
N LEU A 44 -4.24 3.05 -14.49
CA LEU A 44 -4.09 4.52 -14.47
C LEU A 44 -3.66 5.11 -15.82
N SER A 45 -3.60 4.31 -16.89
CA SER A 45 -3.13 4.75 -18.22
C SER A 45 -1.74 5.40 -18.21
N ILE A 46 -0.84 4.92 -17.34
CA ILE A 46 0.54 5.38 -17.24
C ILE A 46 1.42 4.48 -18.14
N PRO A 47 2.35 5.06 -18.92
CA PRO A 47 3.25 4.25 -19.74
C PRO A 47 4.07 3.22 -18.92
N PRO A 48 4.41 2.06 -19.53
CA PRO A 48 5.31 1.09 -18.91
C PRO A 48 6.63 1.73 -18.50
N LYS A 49 7.17 1.28 -17.37
CA LYS A 49 8.53 1.68 -16.99
C LYS A 49 9.52 0.85 -17.82
N ALA A 50 10.46 1.52 -18.49
CA ALA A 50 11.58 0.87 -19.18
C ALA A 50 12.50 0.12 -18.21
#